data_AF-A0A235BV75-F1
#
_entry.id   AF-A0A235BV75-F1
#
_cell.length_a   1.000
_cell.length_b   1.000
_cell.length_c   1.000
_cell.angle_alpha   90.00
_cell.angle_beta   90.00
_cell.angle_gamma   90.00
#
_symmetry.space_group_name_H-M   'P 1'
#
loop_
_entity.id
_entity.type
_entity.pdbx_description
1 polymer ?
#
loop_
_entity_poly.entity_id
_entity_poly.type
_entity_poly.pdbx_seq_one_letter_code
_entity_poly.pdbx_strand_id
1 'polypeptide(L)'
;MKRFLLLFIPVLLFGGYERPGSTSGQFLKMGVSARAVGMGEAFIAVVDDASSVYYNPACLPLVARSDISLTHTRWFAGINHEFAGIASPFRGIGTFGISFVSLYTDAIEITTPLQPDGTGETFYATNYALGVSYGRFLTDHTSLGLTARYIGLSLYHYNVSALSFDLGTLFRTDIKGFRFGMKISNFGPNLRFINEFYSLPMSFALGAAFEPIPVLTLASVIMKPTDDEDVMNAGFEYRLNGYLALRGGYKFGYDAETWSSGVGFTVPLGNTTVKLDYAYSNLGVLSGSHRMTMGFSF
;
A
#
# COMPACT_ATOMS: atom_id res chain seq x y z
N MET A 1 -30.25 10.41 -30.19
CA MET A 1 -29.08 9.65 -29.70
C MET A 1 -29.17 9.57 -28.18
N LYS A 2 -29.67 8.46 -27.63
CA LYS A 2 -29.81 8.28 -26.17
C LYS A 2 -28.48 7.75 -25.63
N ARG A 3 -27.79 8.53 -24.79
CA ARG A 3 -26.59 8.10 -24.08
C ARG A 3 -27.05 7.24 -22.89
N PHE A 4 -26.82 5.93 -22.95
CA PHE A 4 -26.97 5.05 -21.79
C PHE A 4 -25.70 5.18 -20.93
N LEU A 5 -25.86 5.76 -19.74
CA LEU A 5 -24.85 5.74 -18.69
C LEU A 5 -24.92 4.35 -18.05
N LEU A 6 -24.01 3.45 -18.41
CA LEU A 6 -23.91 2.12 -17.80
C LEU A 6 -23.17 2.28 -16.46
N LEU A 7 -23.94 2.30 -15.37
CA LEU A 7 -23.43 2.14 -14.00
C LEU A 7 -23.01 0.68 -13.85
N PHE A 8 -21.71 0.44 -13.86
CA PHE A 8 -21.14 -0.89 -13.64
C PHE A 8 -21.07 -1.15 -12.14
N ILE A 9 -22.10 -1.81 -11.60
CA ILE A 9 -22.05 -2.37 -10.24
C ILE A 9 -21.74 -3.86 -10.42
N PRO A 10 -20.52 -4.33 -10.10
CA PRO A 10 -20.27 -5.76 -10.05
C PRO A 10 -20.98 -6.30 -8.80
N VAL A 11 -22.12 -6.96 -9.01
CA VAL A 11 -22.74 -7.80 -7.99
C VAL A 11 -21.91 -9.08 -7.92
N LEU A 12 -20.95 -9.12 -7.00
CA LEU A 12 -20.29 -10.35 -6.58
C LEU A 12 -20.98 -10.85 -5.30
N LEU A 13 -21.35 -12.12 -5.29
CA LEU A 13 -21.96 -12.81 -4.16
C LEU A 13 -20.93 -12.87 -3.01
N PHE A 14 -21.14 -12.07 -1.96
CA PHE A 14 -20.32 -12.04 -0.76
C PHE A 14 -20.67 -13.24 0.13
N GLY A 15 -19.89 -14.33 -0.01
CA GLY A 15 -19.74 -15.36 1.01
C GLY A 15 -18.38 -15.17 1.70
N GLY A 16 -18.39 -14.66 2.93
CA GLY A 16 -17.20 -14.43 3.75
C GLY A 16 -17.06 -15.48 4.84
N TYR A 17 -15.84 -15.95 5.07
CA TYR A 17 -15.45 -16.78 6.21
C TYR A 17 -14.81 -15.85 7.23
N GLU A 18 -15.53 -15.53 8.29
CA GLU A 18 -15.18 -14.46 9.25
C GLU A 18 -14.21 -15.00 10.32
N ARG A 19 -12.98 -14.47 10.34
CA ARG A 19 -12.00 -14.70 11.42
C ARG A 19 -11.14 -13.46 11.70
N PRO A 20 -11.77 -12.34 12.14
CA PRO A 20 -11.05 -11.13 12.54
C PRO A 20 -9.92 -11.47 13.52
N GLY A 21 -8.71 -10.98 13.22
CA GLY A 21 -7.53 -11.14 14.08
C GLY A 21 -6.88 -12.53 14.07
N SER A 22 -7.24 -13.40 13.13
CA SER A 22 -6.63 -14.75 13.03
C SER A 22 -5.28 -14.80 12.32
N THR A 23 -4.78 -13.66 11.83
CA THR A 23 -3.47 -13.56 11.15
C THR A 23 -2.48 -12.66 11.87
N SER A 24 -1.20 -12.88 11.60
CA SER A 24 -0.09 -12.06 12.11
C SER A 24 0.46 -11.15 11.01
N GLY A 25 1.40 -10.26 11.33
CA GLY A 25 2.00 -9.35 10.34
C GLY A 25 1.08 -8.24 9.85
N GLN A 26 0.18 -7.74 10.71
CA GLN A 26 -0.82 -6.70 10.37
C GLN A 26 -0.21 -5.42 9.77
N PHE A 27 1.07 -5.13 10.05
CA PHE A 27 1.78 -3.99 9.44
C PHE A 27 1.86 -4.07 7.90
N LEU A 28 1.74 -5.28 7.32
CA LEU A 28 1.69 -5.51 5.87
C LEU A 28 0.38 -5.02 5.21
N LYS A 29 -0.61 -4.62 6.01
CA LYS A 29 -1.86 -4.01 5.54
C LYS A 29 -1.80 -2.47 5.57
N MET A 30 -0.75 -1.87 6.15
CA MET A 30 -0.66 -0.42 6.36
C MET A 30 -0.16 0.30 5.11
N GLY A 31 -0.86 1.35 4.66
CA GLY A 31 -0.46 2.14 3.51
C GLY A 31 0.94 2.76 3.63
N VAL A 32 1.73 2.65 2.56
CA VAL A 32 3.14 3.08 2.50
C VAL A 32 3.39 4.36 1.68
N SER A 33 2.35 4.97 1.12
CA SER A 33 2.48 6.15 0.25
C SER A 33 1.40 7.16 0.59
N ALA A 34 1.78 8.41 0.82
CA ALA A 34 0.85 9.51 1.05
C ALA A 34 -0.07 9.73 -0.14
N ARG A 35 0.45 9.62 -1.38
CA ARG A 35 -0.39 9.70 -2.58
C ARG A 35 -1.48 8.63 -2.60
N ALA A 36 -1.11 7.37 -2.34
CA ALA A 36 -2.04 6.26 -2.32
C ALA A 36 -3.08 6.40 -1.20
N VAL A 37 -2.62 6.72 0.02
CA VAL A 37 -3.48 6.92 1.18
C VAL A 37 -4.42 8.10 0.97
N GLY A 38 -3.97 9.20 0.36
CA GLY A 38 -4.80 10.34 0.01
C GLY A 38 -5.91 10.02 -1.00
N MET A 39 -5.79 8.91 -1.74
CA MET A 39 -6.83 8.34 -2.60
C MET A 39 -7.61 7.19 -1.93
N GLY A 40 -7.54 7.08 -0.61
CA GLY A 40 -8.21 6.00 0.13
C GLY A 40 -7.63 4.63 -0.15
N GLU A 41 -6.38 4.54 -0.61
CA GLU A 41 -5.72 3.30 -1.04
C GLU A 41 -6.38 2.61 -2.25
N ALA A 42 -7.27 3.31 -2.98
CA ALA A 42 -7.74 2.90 -4.29
C ALA A 42 -6.64 3.09 -5.35
N PHE A 43 -5.58 2.29 -5.27
CA PHE A 43 -4.31 2.62 -5.92
C PHE A 43 -3.68 1.50 -6.77
N ILE A 44 -4.21 0.28 -6.71
CA ILE A 44 -3.58 -0.90 -7.34
C ILE A 44 -3.57 -0.87 -8.88
N ALA A 45 -4.38 -0.02 -9.51
CA ALA A 45 -4.44 0.19 -10.97
C ALA A 45 -3.98 1.60 -11.40
N VAL A 46 -3.51 2.41 -10.44
CA VAL A 46 -3.09 3.80 -10.63
C VAL A 46 -1.58 3.96 -10.53
N VAL A 47 -0.93 3.16 -9.68
CA VAL A 47 0.46 3.38 -9.29
C VAL A 47 1.42 3.38 -10.49
N ASP A 48 2.33 4.34 -10.52
CA ASP A 48 3.29 4.60 -11.60
C ASP A 48 4.64 5.12 -11.06
N ASP A 49 4.90 4.89 -9.77
CA ASP A 49 6.09 5.30 -9.03
C ASP A 49 6.70 4.13 -8.24
N ALA A 50 7.77 4.37 -7.47
CA ALA A 50 8.47 3.33 -6.73
C ALA A 50 7.59 2.60 -5.70
N SER A 51 6.45 3.17 -5.28
CA SER A 51 5.51 2.47 -4.40
C SER A 51 4.79 1.29 -5.07
N SER A 52 4.96 1.11 -6.39
CA SER A 52 4.50 -0.06 -7.15
C SER A 52 4.98 -1.38 -6.54
N VAL A 53 6.20 -1.41 -5.97
CA VAL A 53 6.77 -2.57 -5.26
C VAL A 53 5.90 -3.07 -4.10
N TYR A 54 5.07 -2.18 -3.55
CA TYR A 54 4.14 -2.47 -2.46
C TYR A 54 2.72 -2.64 -2.99
N TYR A 55 2.20 -1.68 -3.76
CA TYR A 55 0.78 -1.67 -4.14
C TYR A 55 0.41 -2.64 -5.25
N ASN A 56 1.23 -2.76 -6.30
CA ASN A 56 1.03 -3.73 -7.39
C ASN A 56 2.30 -3.85 -8.24
N PRO A 57 3.06 -4.97 -8.14
CA PRO A 57 4.29 -5.12 -8.91
C PRO A 57 4.05 -5.16 -10.43
N ALA A 58 2.84 -5.46 -10.91
CA ALA A 58 2.53 -5.37 -12.34
C ALA A 58 2.49 -3.94 -12.89
N CYS A 59 2.49 -2.94 -12.01
CA CYS A 59 2.59 -1.53 -12.40
C CYS A 59 4.03 -1.05 -12.51
N LEU A 60 5.04 -1.83 -12.08
CA LEU A 60 6.46 -1.48 -12.23
C LEU A 60 6.86 -1.09 -13.67
N PRO A 61 6.34 -1.72 -14.74
CA PRO A 61 6.62 -1.30 -16.11
C PRO A 61 6.08 0.09 -16.49
N LEU A 62 5.17 0.67 -15.70
CA LEU A 62 4.70 2.04 -15.88
C LEU A 62 5.69 3.08 -15.32
N VAL A 63 6.60 2.65 -14.45
CA VAL A 63 7.65 3.51 -13.89
C VAL A 63 8.64 3.86 -15.01
N ALA A 64 8.53 5.09 -15.52
CA ALA A 64 9.22 5.50 -16.74
C ALA A 64 10.74 5.73 -16.59
N ARG A 65 11.19 6.03 -15.36
CA ARG A 65 12.57 6.38 -15.00
C ARG A 65 12.92 5.77 -13.65
N SER A 66 14.18 5.78 -13.25
CA SER A 66 14.50 5.30 -11.90
C SER A 66 13.80 6.18 -10.88
N ASP A 67 13.05 5.56 -9.96
CA ASP A 67 12.21 6.24 -8.99
C ASP A 67 12.55 5.72 -7.60
N ILE A 68 12.64 6.63 -6.64
CA ILE A 68 12.82 6.36 -5.21
C ILE A 68 11.65 6.98 -4.48
N SER A 69 11.05 6.26 -3.55
CA SER A 69 9.98 6.75 -2.68
C SER A 69 10.32 6.46 -1.22
N LEU A 70 10.32 7.50 -0.40
CA LEU A 70 10.57 7.43 1.04
C LEU A 70 9.33 7.98 1.74
N THR A 71 8.80 7.23 2.71
CA THR A 71 7.61 7.63 3.45
C THR A 71 7.85 7.48 4.94
N HIS A 72 7.46 8.51 5.68
CA HIS A 72 7.36 8.48 7.13
C HIS A 72 5.91 8.68 7.54
N THR A 73 5.45 7.85 8.47
CA THR A 73 4.12 7.96 9.08
C THR A 73 4.24 7.84 10.59
N ARG A 74 3.71 8.82 11.30
CA ARG A 74 3.52 8.70 12.75
C ARG A 74 2.11 8.21 13.02
N TRP A 75 2.02 7.06 13.65
CA TRP A 75 0.78 6.47 14.15
C TRP A 75 0.55 6.87 15.61
N PHE A 76 -0.64 6.55 16.11
CA PHE A 76 -0.98 6.76 17.51
C PHE A 76 -0.05 5.92 18.42
N ALA A 77 -0.01 6.27 19.71
CA ALA A 77 0.77 5.56 20.73
C ALA A 77 2.29 5.43 20.43
N GLY A 78 2.89 6.41 19.75
CA GLY A 78 4.35 6.42 19.50
C GLY A 78 4.81 5.33 18.54
N ILE A 79 3.91 4.85 17.68
CA ILE A 79 4.22 3.88 16.63
C ILE A 79 4.69 4.64 15.39
N ASN A 80 5.84 4.25 14.85
CA ASN A 80 6.43 4.81 13.65
C ASN A 80 6.37 3.77 12.52
N HIS A 81 5.96 4.22 11.33
CA HIS A 81 5.86 3.38 10.15
C HIS A 81 6.62 4.01 8.98
N GLU A 82 7.65 3.31 8.51
CA GLU A 82 8.58 3.78 7.49
C GLU A 82 8.47 2.92 6.23
N PHE A 83 8.65 3.56 5.09
CA PHE A 83 8.82 2.86 3.83
C PHE A 83 9.93 3.49 3.01
N ALA A 84 10.72 2.63 2.37
CA ALA A 84 11.64 2.98 1.32
C ALA A 84 11.43 2.05 0.13
N GLY A 85 11.17 2.59 -1.04
CA GLY A 85 11.00 1.87 -2.29
C GLY A 85 11.91 2.42 -3.37
N ILE A 86 12.46 1.54 -4.19
CA ILE A 86 13.20 1.89 -5.40
C ILE A 86 12.62 1.07 -6.55
N ALA A 87 12.39 1.70 -7.69
CA ALA A 87 12.04 1.02 -8.93
C ALA A 87 12.92 1.55 -10.07
N SER A 88 13.54 0.65 -10.83
CA SER A 88 14.45 1.01 -11.92
C SER A 88 14.13 0.20 -13.18
N PRO A 89 13.76 0.85 -14.29
CA PRO A 89 13.47 0.17 -15.55
C PRO A 89 14.77 -0.20 -16.29
N PHE A 90 14.85 -1.44 -16.77
CA PHE A 90 15.94 -1.95 -17.60
C PHE A 90 15.43 -2.27 -19.00
N ARG A 91 15.99 -1.58 -20.00
CA ARG A 91 15.55 -1.67 -21.40
C ARG A 91 15.55 -3.11 -21.90
N GLY A 92 14.39 -3.56 -22.39
CA GLY A 92 14.20 -4.91 -22.96
C GLY A 92 14.06 -6.05 -21.95
N ILE A 93 14.33 -5.81 -20.66
CA ILE A 93 14.28 -6.83 -19.60
C ILE A 93 13.02 -6.67 -18.75
N GLY A 94 12.67 -5.45 -18.35
CA GLY A 94 11.56 -5.15 -17.45
C GLY A 94 11.99 -4.16 -16.38
N THR A 95 11.19 -4.00 -15.33
CA THR A 95 11.50 -3.10 -14.22
C THR A 95 11.72 -3.92 -12.95
N PHE A 96 12.84 -3.67 -12.28
CA PHE A 96 13.13 -4.25 -10.97
C PHE A 96 12.84 -3.24 -9.88
N GLY A 97 12.50 -3.72 -8.70
CA GLY A 97 12.34 -2.86 -7.54
C GLY A 97 12.75 -3.54 -6.24
N ILE A 98 13.09 -2.71 -5.27
CA ILE A 98 13.42 -3.12 -3.91
C ILE A 98 12.56 -2.31 -2.97
N SER A 99 12.11 -2.92 -1.87
CA SER A 99 11.29 -2.28 -0.86
C SER A 99 11.74 -2.64 0.54
N PHE A 100 11.67 -1.68 1.44
CA PHE A 100 11.80 -1.87 2.87
C PHE A 100 10.62 -1.21 3.56
N VAL A 101 9.92 -1.96 4.41
CA VAL A 101 8.85 -1.46 5.29
C VAL A 101 9.28 -1.74 6.72
N SER A 102 9.10 -0.79 7.63
CA SER A 102 9.36 -0.97 9.06
C SER A 102 8.21 -0.41 9.88
N LEU A 103 7.82 -1.11 10.93
CA LEU A 103 6.91 -0.65 11.97
C LEU A 103 7.61 -0.84 13.30
N TYR A 104 7.85 0.24 14.03
CA TYR A 104 8.53 0.18 15.33
C TYR A 104 7.92 1.13 16.34
N THR A 105 8.10 0.82 17.62
CA THR A 105 7.69 1.68 18.74
C THR A 105 8.87 2.49 19.25
N ASP A 106 8.56 3.58 19.96
CA ASP A 106 9.50 4.16 20.91
C ASP A 106 9.82 3.15 22.05
N ALA A 107 10.77 3.49 22.92
CA ALA A 107 11.12 2.65 24.07
C ALA A 107 9.93 2.48 25.02
N ILE A 108 9.58 1.23 25.33
CA ILE A 108 8.49 0.89 26.26
C ILE A 108 9.10 0.45 27.57
N GLU A 109 8.72 1.11 28.67
CA GLU A 109 9.17 0.74 30.02
C GLU A 109 8.56 -0.58 30.47
N ILE A 110 9.38 -1.44 31.06
CA ILE A 110 8.93 -2.68 31.69
C ILE A 110 8.40 -2.34 33.08
N THR A 111 7.16 -2.72 33.37
CA THR A 111 6.54 -2.56 34.70
C THR A 111 6.23 -3.94 35.29
N THR A 112 6.30 -4.04 36.62
CA THR A 112 5.88 -5.24 37.36
C THR A 112 4.94 -4.84 38.49
N PRO A 113 4.15 -5.77 39.06
CA PRO A 113 3.32 -5.46 40.22
C PRO A 113 4.10 -4.90 41.42
N LEU A 114 5.40 -5.20 41.53
CA LEU A 114 6.29 -4.68 42.57
C LEU A 114 6.95 -3.34 42.19
N GLN A 115 7.01 -3.02 40.89
CA GLN A 115 7.58 -1.80 40.34
C GLN A 115 6.63 -1.22 39.27
N PRO A 116 5.51 -0.61 39.69
CA PRO A 116 4.50 -0.10 38.78
C PRO A 116 4.97 1.13 37.99
N ASP A 117 5.92 1.89 38.53
CA ASP A 117 6.53 3.07 37.89
C ASP A 117 7.74 2.73 37.01
N GLY A 118 7.97 1.44 36.73
CA GLY A 118 9.05 0.96 35.87
C GLY A 118 10.17 0.23 36.62
N THR A 119 10.75 -0.78 35.96
CA THR A 119 11.90 -1.54 36.47
C THR A 119 13.23 -0.86 36.17
N GLY A 120 13.24 0.18 35.34
CA GLY A 120 14.45 0.79 34.75
C GLY A 120 14.92 0.10 33.46
N GLU A 121 14.23 -0.96 33.03
CA GLU A 121 14.48 -1.64 31.76
C GLU A 121 13.44 -1.24 30.71
N THR A 122 13.84 -1.25 29.44
CA THR A 122 12.97 -0.92 28.31
C THR A 122 13.05 -2.00 27.24
N PHE A 123 11.98 -2.15 26.47
CA PHE A 123 11.98 -2.96 25.25
C PHE A 123 11.35 -2.21 24.08
N TYR A 124 11.56 -2.75 22.88
CA TYR A 124 10.99 -2.24 21.63
C TYR A 124 10.18 -3.36 20.97
N ALA A 125 9.14 -2.97 20.22
CA ALA A 125 8.50 -3.83 19.25
C ALA A 125 8.89 -3.37 17.85
N THR A 126 9.40 -4.28 17.03
CA THR A 126 9.90 -3.96 15.68
C THR A 126 9.47 -5.03 14.69
N ASN A 127 8.78 -4.62 13.64
CA ASN A 127 8.45 -5.46 12.49
C ASN A 127 9.07 -4.85 11.24
N TYR A 128 9.58 -5.68 10.34
CA TYR A 128 10.08 -5.20 9.06
C TYR A 128 9.79 -6.18 7.93
N ALA A 129 9.74 -5.67 6.71
CA ALA A 129 9.67 -6.45 5.50
C ALA A 129 10.64 -5.92 4.46
N LEU A 130 11.55 -6.78 3.98
CA LEU A 130 12.43 -6.50 2.86
C LEU A 130 11.91 -7.24 1.63
N GLY A 131 11.71 -6.54 0.53
CA GLY A 131 11.11 -7.08 -0.69
C GLY A 131 11.95 -6.83 -1.93
N VAL A 132 11.95 -7.79 -2.84
CA VAL A 132 12.48 -7.65 -4.20
C VAL A 132 11.34 -7.93 -5.17
N SER A 133 11.16 -7.03 -6.12
CA SER A 133 10.06 -7.06 -7.07
C SER A 133 10.57 -7.02 -8.51
N TYR A 134 9.82 -7.66 -9.39
CA TYR A 134 10.04 -7.60 -10.83
C TYR A 134 8.70 -7.49 -11.54
N GLY A 135 8.63 -6.61 -12.54
CA GLY A 135 7.44 -6.47 -13.38
C GLY A 135 7.81 -6.25 -14.84
N ARG A 136 6.97 -6.75 -15.74
CA ARG A 136 7.17 -6.61 -17.19
C ARG A 136 5.85 -6.54 -17.95
N PHE A 137 5.84 -5.80 -19.06
CA PHE A 137 4.81 -5.95 -20.08
C PHE A 137 4.91 -7.35 -20.71
N LEU A 138 3.82 -8.10 -20.66
CA LEU A 138 3.64 -9.36 -21.36
C LEU A 138 3.12 -9.11 -22.79
N THR A 139 2.22 -8.12 -22.92
CA THR A 139 1.68 -7.61 -24.17
C THR A 139 1.57 -6.08 -24.07
N ASP A 140 1.10 -5.41 -25.13
CA ASP A 140 0.84 -3.97 -25.11
C ASP A 140 -0.23 -3.58 -24.07
N HIS A 141 -1.15 -4.50 -23.79
CA HIS A 141 -2.28 -4.28 -22.88
C HIS A 141 -2.05 -4.88 -21.49
N THR A 142 -1.19 -5.89 -21.35
CA THR A 142 -1.07 -6.67 -20.12
C THR A 142 0.33 -6.61 -19.56
N SER A 143 0.45 -6.33 -18.26
CA SER A 143 1.67 -6.55 -17.49
C SER A 143 1.45 -7.48 -16.31
N LEU A 144 2.52 -8.19 -15.96
CA LEU A 144 2.60 -9.05 -14.80
C LEU A 144 3.70 -8.55 -13.89
N GLY A 145 3.56 -8.83 -12.60
CA GLY A 145 4.63 -8.58 -11.64
C GLY A 145 4.59 -9.54 -10.48
N LEU A 146 5.75 -9.72 -9.86
CA LEU A 146 5.96 -10.57 -8.71
C LEU A 146 6.81 -9.84 -7.69
N THR A 147 6.56 -10.12 -6.41
CA THR A 147 7.40 -9.66 -5.30
C THR A 147 7.66 -10.84 -4.38
N ALA A 148 8.91 -11.02 -3.96
CA ALA A 148 9.26 -11.88 -2.84
C ALA A 148 9.67 -11.00 -1.67
N ARG A 149 9.17 -11.29 -0.46
CA ARG A 149 9.53 -10.56 0.76
C ARG A 149 10.04 -11.49 1.85
N TYR A 150 11.01 -11.01 2.60
CA TYR A 150 11.41 -11.53 3.89
C TYR A 150 10.84 -10.63 4.98
N ILE A 151 10.09 -11.22 5.90
CA ILE A 151 9.37 -10.53 6.97
C ILE A 151 10.01 -10.95 8.30
N GLY A 152 10.32 -9.98 9.15
CA GLY A 152 10.77 -10.20 10.52
C GLY A 152 9.85 -9.50 11.51
N LEU A 153 9.50 -10.18 12.60
CA LEU A 153 8.74 -9.65 13.72
C LEU A 153 9.54 -9.88 14.99
N SER A 154 9.72 -8.82 15.77
CA SER A 154 10.45 -8.83 17.03
C SER A 154 9.61 -8.16 18.10
N LEU A 155 9.40 -8.88 19.21
CA LEU A 155 8.73 -8.36 20.39
C LEU A 155 9.46 -8.86 21.63
N TYR A 156 10.14 -7.94 22.31
CA TYR A 156 10.97 -8.25 23.49
C TYR A 156 11.99 -9.36 23.18
N HIS A 157 11.85 -10.56 23.75
CA HIS A 157 12.75 -11.70 23.53
C HIS A 157 12.35 -12.62 22.37
N TYR A 158 11.20 -12.37 21.74
CA TYR A 158 10.65 -13.25 20.72
C TYR A 158 10.91 -12.69 19.32
N ASN A 159 11.47 -13.53 18.45
CA ASN A 159 11.73 -13.21 17.06
C ASN A 159 11.12 -14.28 16.16
N VAL A 160 10.39 -13.86 15.14
CA VAL A 160 9.78 -14.75 14.15
C VAL A 160 10.01 -14.17 12.76
N SER A 161 10.25 -15.03 11.78
CA SER A 161 10.39 -14.60 10.38
C SER A 161 9.56 -15.45 9.44
N ALA A 162 9.13 -14.87 8.33
CA ALA A 162 8.47 -15.58 7.23
C ALA A 162 8.94 -15.07 5.87
N LEU A 163 8.71 -15.90 4.86
CA LEU A 163 8.74 -15.46 3.46
C LEU A 163 7.32 -15.19 2.99
N SER A 164 7.13 -14.19 2.15
CA SER A 164 5.86 -13.96 1.46
C SER A 164 6.07 -13.63 0.00
N PHE A 165 5.02 -13.82 -0.79
CA PHE A 165 5.00 -13.55 -2.20
C PHE A 165 3.76 -12.75 -2.56
N ASP A 166 3.93 -11.82 -3.49
CA ASP A 166 2.83 -11.11 -4.12
C ASP A 166 2.86 -11.35 -5.62
N LEU A 167 1.67 -11.43 -6.21
CA LEU A 167 1.47 -11.53 -7.65
C LEU A 167 0.53 -10.41 -8.07
N GLY A 168 0.93 -9.68 -9.11
CA GLY A 168 0.18 -8.58 -9.67
C GLY A 168 -0.13 -8.81 -11.14
N THR A 169 -1.26 -8.28 -11.58
CA THR A 169 -1.59 -8.10 -12.99
C THR A 169 -2.12 -6.68 -13.21
N LEU A 170 -1.90 -6.16 -14.41
CA LEU A 170 -2.50 -4.90 -14.86
C LEU A 170 -2.90 -5.05 -16.33
N PHE A 171 -4.13 -4.66 -16.63
CA PHE A 171 -4.73 -4.71 -17.95
C PHE A 171 -5.16 -3.30 -18.36
N ARG A 172 -4.64 -2.80 -19.48
CA ARG A 172 -5.00 -1.53 -20.11
C ARG A 172 -5.98 -1.81 -21.24
N THR A 173 -7.19 -1.26 -21.12
CA THR A 173 -8.22 -1.48 -22.13
C THR A 173 -8.05 -0.56 -23.33
N ASP A 174 -8.78 -0.81 -24.41
CA ASP A 174 -8.85 0.08 -25.57
C ASP A 174 -9.59 1.39 -25.28
N ILE A 175 -10.36 1.43 -24.19
CA ILE A 175 -10.97 2.66 -23.70
C ILE A 175 -9.87 3.51 -23.07
N LYS A 176 -9.56 4.65 -23.70
CA LYS A 176 -8.50 5.56 -23.27
C LYS A 176 -8.66 5.92 -21.78
N GLY A 177 -7.58 5.77 -21.04
CA GLY A 177 -7.53 6.10 -19.61
C GLY A 177 -8.14 5.05 -18.69
N PHE A 178 -8.66 3.92 -19.21
CA PHE A 178 -9.30 2.88 -18.40
C PHE A 178 -8.40 1.65 -18.22
N ARG A 179 -8.19 1.27 -16.96
CA ARG A 179 -7.27 0.19 -16.54
C ARG A 179 -7.90 -0.66 -15.45
N PHE A 180 -7.56 -1.95 -15.45
CA PHE A 180 -7.85 -2.89 -14.38
C PHE A 180 -6.56 -3.42 -13.77
N GLY A 181 -6.54 -3.60 -12.46
CA GLY A 181 -5.44 -4.21 -11.74
C GLY A 181 -5.96 -5.35 -10.87
N MET A 182 -5.18 -6.41 -10.75
CA MET A 182 -5.41 -7.45 -9.76
C MET A 182 -4.15 -7.65 -8.93
N LYS A 183 -4.33 -8.01 -7.66
CA LYS A 183 -3.21 -8.39 -6.80
C LYS A 183 -3.61 -9.50 -5.84
N ILE A 184 -2.72 -10.46 -5.68
CA ILE A 184 -2.70 -11.38 -4.54
C ILE A 184 -1.49 -10.97 -3.71
N SER A 185 -1.70 -10.64 -2.44
CA SER A 185 -0.63 -10.21 -1.53
C SER A 185 -0.44 -11.16 -0.36
N ASN A 186 0.79 -11.18 0.15
CA ASN A 186 1.20 -11.86 1.38
C ASN A 186 0.96 -13.38 1.36
N PHE A 187 1.08 -14.01 0.19
CA PHE A 187 1.01 -15.47 0.07
C PHE A 187 2.29 -16.10 0.65
N GLY A 188 2.17 -16.96 1.64
CA GLY A 188 3.34 -17.58 2.28
C GLY A 188 2.98 -18.56 3.40
N PRO A 189 3.98 -19.24 3.99
CA PRO A 189 3.79 -20.14 5.12
C PRO A 189 3.31 -19.40 6.38
N ASN A 190 2.71 -20.15 7.29
CA ASN A 190 2.33 -19.64 8.61
C ASN A 190 3.57 -19.26 9.43
N LEU A 191 3.46 -18.16 10.17
CA LEU A 191 4.39 -17.74 11.21
C LEU A 191 4.19 -18.62 12.44
N ARG A 192 5.28 -19.19 12.98
CA ARG A 192 5.24 -19.96 14.22
C ARG A 192 5.66 -19.10 15.40
N PHE A 193 4.74 -18.86 16.32
CA PHE A 193 4.98 -18.17 17.58
C PHE A 193 5.03 -19.20 18.71
N ILE A 194 6.24 -19.55 19.15
CA ILE A 194 6.48 -20.56 20.19
C ILE A 194 5.88 -21.93 19.76
N ASN A 195 4.61 -22.18 20.06
CA ASN A 195 3.87 -23.40 19.75
C ASN A 195 2.64 -23.19 18.85
N GLU A 196 2.27 -21.94 18.56
CA GLU A 196 1.08 -21.60 17.77
C GLU A 196 1.45 -21.14 16.36
N PHE A 197 0.57 -21.40 15.39
CA PHE A 197 0.77 -21.01 14.00
C PHE A 197 -0.28 -19.97 13.58
N TYR A 198 0.19 -18.85 13.06
CA TYR A 198 -0.67 -17.80 12.52
C TYR A 198 -0.35 -17.57 11.06
N SER A 199 -1.37 -17.50 10.22
CA SER A 199 -1.19 -17.20 8.80
C SER A 199 -0.77 -15.74 8.59
N LEU A 200 -0.17 -15.46 7.43
CA LEU A 200 0.04 -14.08 6.96
C LEU A 200 -1.30 -13.47 6.52
N PRO A 201 -1.43 -12.13 6.49
CA PRO A 201 -2.68 -11.47 6.13
C PRO A 201 -2.79 -11.45 4.60
N MET A 202 -3.11 -12.61 4.04
CA MET A 202 -3.31 -12.77 2.61
C MET A 202 -4.52 -11.94 2.18
N SER A 203 -4.39 -11.26 1.04
CA SER A 203 -5.51 -10.51 0.46
C SER A 203 -5.52 -10.68 -1.05
N PHE A 204 -6.74 -10.78 -1.58
CA PHE A 204 -7.02 -10.64 -2.99
C PHE A 204 -7.60 -9.25 -3.25
N ALA A 205 -7.15 -8.58 -4.31
CA ALA A 205 -7.62 -7.24 -4.65
C ALA A 205 -7.91 -7.12 -6.15
N LEU A 206 -9.03 -6.48 -6.48
CA LEU A 206 -9.46 -6.12 -7.83
C LEU A 206 -9.70 -4.62 -7.89
N GLY A 207 -9.09 -3.93 -8.85
CA GLY A 207 -9.16 -2.49 -8.91
C GLY A 207 -9.33 -1.98 -10.33
N ALA A 208 -9.96 -0.82 -10.45
CA ALA A 208 -10.14 -0.12 -11.70
C ALA A 208 -9.66 1.33 -11.55
N ALA A 209 -9.04 1.86 -12.61
CA ALA A 209 -8.68 3.26 -12.73
C ALA A 209 -9.26 3.83 -14.02
N PHE A 210 -9.76 5.06 -13.96
CA PHE A 210 -10.32 5.76 -15.11
C PHE A 210 -9.83 7.21 -15.14
N GLU A 211 -9.29 7.64 -16.28
CA GLU A 211 -8.87 9.01 -16.54
C GLU A 211 -9.78 9.65 -17.59
N PRO A 212 -10.97 10.17 -17.21
CA PRO A 212 -11.91 10.78 -18.15
C PRO A 212 -11.31 12.01 -18.86
N ILE A 213 -10.41 12.71 -18.17
CA ILE A 213 -9.63 13.83 -18.67
C ILE A 213 -8.20 13.73 -18.12
N PRO A 214 -7.18 14.29 -18.80
CA PRO A 214 -5.77 14.12 -18.40
C PRO A 214 -5.42 14.57 -16.98
N VAL A 215 -6.23 15.46 -16.39
CA VAL A 215 -6.01 16.03 -15.06
C VAL A 215 -6.77 15.31 -13.94
N LEU A 216 -7.68 14.39 -14.26
CA LEU A 216 -8.51 13.70 -13.28
C LEU A 216 -8.34 12.20 -13.40
N THR A 217 -7.94 11.56 -12.31
CA THR A 217 -7.93 10.11 -12.16
C THR A 217 -9.00 9.73 -11.14
N LEU A 218 -9.86 8.78 -11.50
CA LEU A 218 -10.80 8.11 -10.60
C LEU A 218 -10.32 6.68 -10.40
N ALA A 219 -10.45 6.16 -9.19
CA ALA A 219 -10.05 4.80 -8.90
C ALA A 219 -10.97 4.13 -7.87
N SER A 220 -11.07 2.82 -7.98
CA SER A 220 -11.72 1.98 -6.99
C SER A 220 -10.98 0.66 -6.85
N VAL A 221 -11.08 0.05 -5.68
CA VAL A 221 -10.56 -1.29 -5.40
C VAL A 221 -11.51 -2.02 -4.48
N ILE A 222 -11.73 -3.30 -4.73
CA ILE A 222 -12.40 -4.23 -3.82
C ILE A 222 -11.31 -5.18 -3.32
N MET A 223 -11.26 -5.39 -2.01
CA MET A 223 -10.28 -6.26 -1.35
C MET A 223 -11.00 -7.31 -0.53
N LYS A 224 -10.50 -8.54 -0.66
CA LYS A 224 -10.92 -9.71 0.08
C LYS A 224 -9.74 -10.22 0.89
N PRO A 225 -9.57 -9.74 2.14
CA PRO A 225 -8.61 -10.31 3.07
C PRO A 225 -9.08 -11.69 3.54
N THR A 226 -8.15 -12.55 3.96
CA THR A 226 -8.49 -13.85 4.55
C THR A 226 -8.88 -13.78 6.02
N ASP A 227 -8.68 -12.62 6.64
CA ASP A 227 -8.73 -12.42 8.09
C ASP A 227 -9.72 -11.34 8.53
N ASP A 228 -10.55 -10.84 7.63
CA ASP A 228 -11.42 -9.69 7.86
C ASP A 228 -12.60 -9.70 6.88
N GLU A 229 -13.51 -8.72 7.02
CA GLU A 229 -14.59 -8.52 6.06
C GLU A 229 -14.08 -8.04 4.69
N ASP A 230 -14.89 -8.29 3.65
CA ASP A 230 -14.62 -7.78 2.31
C ASP A 230 -14.84 -6.27 2.31
N VAL A 231 -13.85 -5.52 1.83
CA VAL A 231 -13.84 -4.05 1.86
C VAL A 231 -13.72 -3.44 0.47
N MET A 232 -14.16 -2.19 0.33
CA MET A 232 -14.07 -1.46 -0.93
C MET A 232 -13.53 -0.06 -0.69
N ASN A 233 -12.64 0.42 -1.54
CA ASN A 233 -12.16 1.80 -1.50
C ASN A 233 -12.44 2.51 -2.81
N ALA A 234 -12.71 3.80 -2.73
CA ALA A 234 -12.82 4.69 -3.87
C ALA A 234 -12.01 5.95 -3.63
N GLY A 235 -11.43 6.51 -4.70
CA GLY A 235 -10.66 7.74 -4.59
C GLY A 235 -10.51 8.47 -5.90
N PHE A 236 -10.06 9.71 -5.81
CA PHE A 236 -9.75 10.54 -6.96
C PHE A 236 -8.43 11.31 -6.76
N GLU A 237 -7.79 11.65 -7.87
CA GLU A 237 -6.65 12.56 -7.93
C GLU A 237 -6.91 13.61 -9.01
N TYR A 238 -6.83 14.89 -8.64
CA TYR A 238 -6.96 16.03 -9.54
C TYR A 238 -5.64 16.80 -9.60
N ARG A 239 -5.03 16.87 -10.79
CA ARG A 239 -3.72 17.51 -11.02
C ARG A 239 -3.89 18.90 -11.63
N LEU A 240 -3.56 19.93 -10.86
CA LEU A 240 -3.50 21.33 -11.29
C LEU A 240 -2.15 21.63 -11.93
N ASN A 241 -2.16 21.88 -13.24
CA ASN A 241 -1.00 22.24 -14.06
C ASN A 241 0.18 21.25 -13.99
N GLY A 242 -0.03 20.02 -13.53
CA GLY A 242 1.01 19.01 -13.35
C GLY A 242 1.95 19.23 -12.16
N TYR A 243 1.83 20.36 -11.44
CA TYR A 243 2.66 20.68 -10.28
C TYR A 243 1.97 20.36 -8.96
N LEU A 244 0.65 20.59 -8.87
CA LEU A 244 -0.12 20.38 -7.65
C LEU A 244 -1.13 19.26 -7.87
N ALA A 245 -1.26 18.35 -6.92
CA ALA A 245 -2.27 17.30 -6.90
C ALA A 245 -3.15 17.44 -5.66
N LEU A 246 -4.47 17.36 -5.85
CA LEU A 246 -5.46 17.25 -4.77
C LEU A 246 -6.10 15.86 -4.82
N ARG A 247 -6.25 15.23 -3.67
CA ARG A 247 -6.70 13.84 -3.56
C ARG A 247 -7.74 13.71 -2.46
N GLY A 248 -8.73 12.87 -2.72
CA GLY A 248 -9.71 12.46 -1.73
C GLY A 248 -10.00 10.97 -1.88
N GLY A 249 -10.25 10.32 -0.75
CA GLY A 249 -10.53 8.90 -0.68
C GLY A 249 -11.58 8.57 0.36
N TYR A 250 -12.32 7.50 0.09
CA TYR A 250 -13.29 6.91 1.00
C TYR A 250 -13.11 5.39 1.03
N LYS A 251 -13.10 4.82 2.23
CA LYS A 251 -12.99 3.40 2.49
C LYS A 251 -14.31 2.88 3.08
N PHE A 252 -14.92 1.91 2.42
CA PHE A 252 -16.19 1.27 2.77
C PHE A 252 -15.94 -0.07 3.43
N GLY A 253 -16.68 -0.37 4.51
CA GLY A 253 -16.51 -1.61 5.29
C GLY A 253 -15.37 -1.56 6.31
N TYR A 254 -14.92 -0.36 6.69
CA TYR A 254 -13.88 -0.16 7.70
C TYR A 254 -14.45 0.49 8.96
N ASP A 255 -13.98 0.04 10.12
CA ASP A 255 -14.32 0.64 11.43
C ASP A 255 -13.57 1.97 11.70
N ALA A 256 -12.42 2.16 11.06
CA ALA A 256 -11.56 3.34 11.15
C ALA A 256 -10.89 3.64 9.79
N GLU A 257 -10.30 4.82 9.62
CA GLU A 257 -9.74 5.27 8.32
C GLU A 257 -10.76 5.43 7.20
N THR A 258 -12.02 5.77 7.53
CA THR A 258 -13.13 5.79 6.56
C THR A 258 -12.97 6.83 5.46
N TRP A 259 -12.31 7.95 5.74
CA TRP A 259 -11.97 8.95 4.71
C TRP A 259 -10.55 9.46 4.88
N SER A 260 -10.00 9.88 3.75
CA SER A 260 -8.68 10.47 3.67
C SER A 260 -8.61 11.59 2.65
N SER A 261 -7.61 12.45 2.82
CA SER A 261 -7.32 13.53 1.90
C SER A 261 -5.81 13.64 1.71
N GLY A 262 -5.39 14.17 0.57
CA GLY A 262 -3.97 14.37 0.30
C GLY A 262 -3.70 15.53 -0.64
N VAL A 263 -2.50 16.07 -0.50
CA VAL A 263 -1.94 17.10 -1.39
C VAL A 263 -0.57 16.64 -1.86
N GLY A 264 -0.23 16.93 -3.11
CA GLY A 264 1.04 16.57 -3.71
C GLY A 264 1.66 17.72 -4.48
N PHE A 265 2.96 17.91 -4.35
CA PHE A 265 3.74 18.88 -5.11
C PHE A 265 4.78 18.14 -5.95
N THR A 266 4.83 18.44 -7.24
CA THR A 266 5.83 17.90 -8.17
C THR A 266 6.68 19.05 -8.68
N VAL A 267 7.98 18.99 -8.43
CA VAL A 267 8.95 20.01 -8.82
C VAL A 267 9.99 19.39 -9.75
N PRO A 268 10.02 19.75 -11.04
CA PRO A 268 11.09 19.35 -11.93
C PRO A 268 12.36 20.16 -11.63
N LEU A 269 13.47 19.47 -11.38
CA LEU A 269 14.80 20.02 -11.12
C LEU A 269 15.80 19.41 -12.13
N GLY A 270 15.87 20.00 -13.32
CA GLY A 270 16.70 19.50 -14.41
C GLY A 270 16.23 18.11 -14.87
N ASN A 271 17.10 17.10 -14.76
CA ASN A 271 16.78 15.72 -15.11
C ASN A 271 16.01 14.97 -14.02
N THR A 272 16.00 15.50 -12.80
CA THR A 272 15.32 14.87 -11.66
C THR A 272 13.97 15.53 -11.42
N THR A 273 12.96 14.75 -11.07
CA THR A 273 11.67 15.26 -10.60
C THR A 273 11.51 14.89 -9.14
N VAL A 274 11.33 15.90 -8.28
CA VAL A 274 11.06 15.71 -6.87
C VAL A 274 9.56 15.76 -6.64
N LYS A 275 9.01 14.79 -5.91
CA LYS A 275 7.61 14.72 -5.50
C LYS A 275 7.55 14.82 -3.98
N LEU A 276 6.63 15.65 -3.47
CA LEU A 276 6.35 15.79 -2.05
C LEU A 276 4.85 15.59 -1.86
N ASP A 277 4.48 14.48 -1.23
CA ASP A 277 3.09 14.13 -0.98
C ASP A 277 2.82 14.12 0.52
N TYR A 278 1.68 14.67 0.90
CA TYR A 278 1.16 14.63 2.26
C TYR A 278 -0.26 14.05 2.25
N ALA A 279 -0.58 13.23 3.24
CA ALA A 279 -1.92 12.71 3.44
C ALA A 279 -2.34 12.69 4.90
N TYR A 280 -3.63 12.87 5.09
CA TYR A 280 -4.32 12.73 6.36
C TYR A 280 -5.37 11.62 6.26
N SER A 281 -5.38 10.72 7.23
CA SER A 281 -6.39 9.67 7.40
C SER A 281 -7.17 9.85 8.70
N ASN A 282 -8.49 9.78 8.63
CA ASN A 282 -9.35 9.89 9.82
C ASN A 282 -9.48 8.54 10.54
N LEU A 283 -8.87 8.40 11.72
CA LEU A 283 -8.88 7.17 12.52
C LEU A 283 -10.08 7.04 13.49
N GLY A 284 -11.15 7.82 13.29
CA GLY A 284 -12.36 7.78 14.11
C GLY A 284 -12.11 8.23 15.54
N VAL A 285 -12.13 7.27 16.49
CA VAL A 285 -11.95 7.51 17.93
C VAL A 285 -10.50 7.88 18.27
N LEU A 286 -9.54 7.45 17.45
CA LEU A 286 -8.12 7.77 17.63
C LEU A 286 -7.76 9.07 16.89
N SER A 287 -6.66 9.71 17.33
CA SER A 287 -6.08 10.83 16.59
C SER A 287 -5.76 10.42 15.16
N GLY A 288 -6.19 11.21 14.17
CA GLY A 288 -5.90 10.94 12.77
C GLY A 288 -4.41 10.79 12.48
N SER A 289 -4.08 10.05 11.42
CA SER A 289 -2.69 9.78 11.04
C SER A 289 -2.23 10.76 9.97
N HIS A 290 -0.98 11.20 10.11
CA HIS A 290 -0.29 12.10 9.18
C HIS A 290 0.82 11.32 8.48
N ARG A 291 0.87 11.42 7.16
CA ARG A 291 1.85 10.73 6.33
C ARG A 291 2.52 11.69 5.37
N MET A 292 3.84 11.58 5.27
CA MET A 292 4.66 12.34 4.33
C MET A 292 5.44 11.38 3.45
N THR A 293 5.39 11.59 2.14
CA THR A 293 6.16 10.84 1.16
C THR A 293 7.00 11.79 0.32
N MET A 294 8.27 11.47 0.16
CA MET A 294 9.20 12.13 -0.73
C MET A 294 9.58 11.18 -1.86
N GLY A 295 9.43 11.64 -3.09
CA GLY A 295 9.74 10.88 -4.30
C GLY A 295 10.83 11.55 -5.12
N PHE A 296 11.72 10.76 -5.72
CA PHE A 296 12.76 11.23 -6.63
C PHE A 296 12.74 10.38 -7.90
N SER A 297 12.54 11.01 -9.05
CA SER A 297 12.53 10.33 -10.36
C SER A 297 13.63 10.88 -11.25
N PHE A 298 14.53 10.04 -11.78
CA PHE A 298 15.69 10.43 -12.58
C PHE A 298 16.03 9.43 -13.69
#